data_AF-A0A1F9HL35-F1
#
_entry.id   AF-A0A1F9HL35-F1
#
_cell.length_a   1.000
_cell.length_b   1.000
_cell.length_c   1.000
_cell.angle_alpha   90.00
_cell.angle_beta   90.00
_cell.angle_gamma   90.00
#
_symmetry.space_group_name_H-M   'P 1'
#
loop_
_entity.id
_entity.type
_entity.pdbx_description
1 polymer ?
#
loop_
_entity_poly.entity_id
_entity_poly.type
_entity_poly.pdbx_seq_one_letter_code
_entity_poly.pdbx_strand_id
1 'polypeptide(L)'
;MPKFLTFHCEPEKTWEKLEEAYKQLAKETTAVWIRTYYQREKGRRICEWDAPSEESIIVIFKRMCITWEEILSVEEILPMRWR
;
A
#
# COMPACT_ATOMS: atom_id res chain seq x y z
N MET A 1 8.66 -12.70 -2.87
CA MET A 1 9.04 -11.57 -1.99
C MET A 1 8.11 -11.59 -0.79
N PRO A 2 8.56 -11.20 0.41
CA PRO A 2 7.68 -10.99 1.55
C PRO A 2 6.50 -10.06 1.21
N LYS A 3 5.35 -10.32 1.84
CA LYS A 3 4.13 -9.52 1.68
C LYS A 3 3.99 -8.54 2.81
N PHE A 4 3.56 -7.33 2.45
CA PHE A 4 3.27 -6.28 3.42
C PHE A 4 1.90 -5.67 3.16
N LEU A 5 1.23 -5.28 4.24
CA LEU A 5 0.06 -4.42 4.20
C LEU A 5 0.43 -3.06 4.75
N THR A 6 0.01 -2.00 4.06
CA THR A 6 0.16 -0.62 4.55
C THR A 6 -1.21 -0.01 4.77
N PHE A 7 -1.38 0.63 5.92
CA PHE A 7 -2.61 1.28 6.33
C PHE A 7 -2.45 2.78 6.19
N HIS A 8 -3.45 3.43 5.60
CA HIS A 8 -3.48 4.88 5.46
C HIS A 8 -4.85 5.42 5.85
N CYS A 9 -4.88 6.55 6.55
CA CYS A 9 -6.08 7.30 6.89
C CYS A 9 -5.87 8.76 6.44
N GLU A 10 -6.44 9.10 5.29
CA GLU A 10 -6.27 10.41 4.66
C GLU A 10 -7.65 10.95 4.23
N PRO A 11 -8.57 11.25 5.17
CA PRO A 11 -9.96 11.65 4.87
C PRO A 11 -10.06 12.94 4.05
N GLU A 12 -9.06 13.83 4.15
CA GLU A 12 -9.05 15.10 3.43
C GLU A 12 -8.44 15.00 2.02
N LYS A 13 -7.91 13.84 1.64
CA LYS A 13 -7.22 13.70 0.35
C LYS A 13 -8.22 13.44 -0.77
N THR A 14 -8.21 14.30 -1.77
CA THR A 14 -9.09 14.17 -2.92
C THR A 14 -8.69 12.99 -3.80
N TRP A 15 -9.64 12.51 -4.61
CA TRP A 15 -9.39 11.39 -5.53
C TRP A 15 -8.28 11.72 -6.54
N GLU A 16 -8.22 12.96 -7.03
CA GLU A 16 -7.22 13.40 -8.01
C GLU A 16 -5.81 13.30 -7.44
N LYS A 17 -5.62 13.71 -6.18
CA LYS A 17 -4.33 13.58 -5.48
C LYS A 17 -3.94 12.12 -5.23
N LEU A 18 -4.93 11.25 -4.96
CA LEU A 18 -4.69 9.81 -4.82
C LEU A 18 -4.30 9.19 -6.16
N GLU A 19 -4.98 9.55 -7.23
CA GLU A 19 -4.73 9.04 -8.58
C GLU A 19 -3.32 9.43 -9.09
N GLU A 20 -2.89 10.66 -8.84
CA GLU A 20 -1.53 11.10 -9.16
C GLU A 20 -0.48 10.26 -8.41
N ALA A 21 -0.68 10.02 -7.11
CA ALA A 21 0.19 9.14 -6.34
C ALA A 21 0.19 7.71 -6.89
N TYR A 22 -0.98 7.16 -7.25
CA TYR A 22 -1.09 5.82 -7.84
C TYR A 22 -0.34 5.70 -9.17
N LYS A 23 -0.42 6.73 -10.04
CA LYS A 23 0.33 6.75 -11.32
C LYS A 23 1.83 6.71 -11.11
N GLN A 24 2.32 7.32 -10.04
CA GLN A 24 3.74 7.26 -9.69
C GLN A 24 4.10 5.92 -9.05
N LEU A 25 3.30 5.41 -8.10
CA LEU A 25 3.55 4.12 -7.43
C LEU A 25 3.51 2.94 -8.41
N ALA A 26 2.64 3.00 -9.42
CA ALA A 26 2.55 1.98 -10.46
C ALA A 26 3.84 1.81 -11.30
N LYS A 27 4.79 2.76 -11.20
CA LYS A 27 6.09 2.69 -11.86
C LYS A 27 7.20 2.13 -10.96
N GLU A 28 6.93 1.91 -9.67
CA GLU A 28 7.96 1.42 -8.76
C GLU A 28 8.21 -0.08 -8.89
N THR A 29 9.50 -0.43 -8.90
CA THR A 29 9.98 -1.80 -9.05
C THR A 29 10.74 -2.31 -7.82
N THR A 30 11.14 -1.43 -6.90
CA THR A 30 11.90 -1.82 -5.69
C THR A 30 11.00 -2.43 -4.61
N ALA A 31 9.74 -2.00 -4.55
CA ALA A 31 8.65 -2.67 -3.86
C ALA A 31 7.41 -2.57 -4.75
N VAL A 32 6.80 -3.70 -5.06
CA VAL A 32 5.73 -3.78 -6.05
C VAL A 32 4.40 -3.58 -5.35
N TRP A 33 3.69 -2.53 -5.75
CA TRP A 33 2.32 -2.30 -5.32
C TRP A 33 1.37 -3.28 -6.05
N ILE A 34 0.68 -4.13 -5.30
CA ILE A 34 -0.15 -5.21 -5.85
C ILE A 34 -1.59 -4.76 -6.03
N ARG A 35 -2.20 -4.22 -4.97
CA ARG A 35 -3.59 -3.77 -4.97
C ARG A 35 -3.85 -2.81 -3.83
N THR A 36 -4.97 -2.11 -3.91
CA THR A 36 -5.49 -1.27 -2.82
C THR A 36 -6.97 -1.54 -2.59
N TYR A 37 -7.33 -1.70 -1.32
CA TYR A 37 -8.71 -1.66 -0.85
C TYR A 37 -8.97 -0.26 -0.30
N TYR A 38 -9.89 0.48 -0.92
CA TYR A 38 -10.17 1.87 -0.56
C TYR A 38 -11.60 2.04 -0.02
N GLN A 39 -11.70 2.45 1.23
CA GLN A 39 -12.95 2.87 1.86
C GLN A 39 -13.11 4.37 1.66
N ARG A 40 -13.75 4.75 0.54
CA ARG A 40 -13.92 6.15 0.13
C ARG A 40 -14.56 7.04 1.20
N GLU A 41 -15.62 6.57 1.85
CA GLU A 41 -16.35 7.35 2.86
C GLU A 41 -15.49 7.79 4.05
N LYS A 42 -14.44 7.04 4.38
CA LYS A 42 -13.54 7.32 5.51
C LYS A 42 -12.15 7.79 5.08
N GLY A 43 -11.89 7.88 3.77
CA GLY A 43 -10.56 8.11 3.22
C GLY A 43 -9.51 7.11 3.70
N ARG A 44 -9.92 5.87 4.01
CA ARG A 44 -9.02 4.81 4.48
C ARG A 44 -8.64 3.89 3.35
N ARG A 45 -7.37 3.52 3.28
CA ARG A 45 -6.90 2.53 2.30
C ARG A 45 -5.93 1.55 2.94
N ILE A 46 -6.03 0.31 2.47
CA ILE A 46 -5.11 -0.77 2.76
C ILE A 46 -4.46 -1.13 1.44
N CYS A 47 -3.13 -1.05 1.36
CA CYS A 47 -2.39 -1.39 0.16
C CYS A 47 -1.58 -2.66 0.42
N GLU A 48 -1.63 -3.59 -0.54
CA GLU A 48 -0.80 -4.79 -0.54
C GLU A 48 0.47 -4.54 -1.34
N TRP A 49 1.60 -4.97 -0.80
CA TRP A 49 2.92 -4.82 -1.38
C TRP A 49 3.68 -6.13 -1.37
N ASP A 50 4.41 -6.39 -2.46
CA ASP A 50 5.50 -7.36 -2.49
C ASP A 50 6.82 -6.58 -2.39
N ALA A 51 7.57 -6.74 -1.29
CA ALA A 51 8.78 -5.94 -1.05
C ALA A 51 9.91 -6.78 -0.44
N PRO A 52 11.18 -6.39 -0.61
CA PRO A 52 12.30 -7.04 0.08
C PRO A 52 12.26 -6.87 1.60
N SER A 53 11.79 -5.71 2.08
CA SER A 53 11.71 -5.33 3.49
C SER A 53 10.68 -4.21 3.70
N GLU A 54 10.31 -3.98 4.96
CA GLU A 54 9.50 -2.83 5.37
C GLU A 54 10.18 -1.51 5.00
N GLU A 55 11.50 -1.39 5.21
CA GLU A 55 12.28 -0.18 4.88
C GLU A 55 12.16 0.19 3.40
N SER A 56 12.05 -0.79 2.51
CA SER A 56 11.90 -0.54 1.07
C SER A 56 10.62 0.25 0.77
N ILE A 57 9.54 -0.04 1.49
CA ILE A 57 8.26 0.67 1.39
C ILE A 57 8.37 2.06 2.04
N ILE A 58 8.99 2.15 3.22
CA ILE A 58 9.19 3.43 3.93
C ILE A 58 9.98 4.43 3.06
N VAL A 59 11.02 3.98 2.36
CA VAL A 59 11.82 4.83 1.46
C VAL A 59 10.95 5.40 0.34
N ILE A 60 10.09 4.58 -0.27
CA ILE A 60 9.15 5.01 -1.30
C ILE A 60 8.18 6.06 -0.73
N PHE A 61 7.58 5.78 0.43
CA PHE A 61 6.63 6.68 1.05
C PHE A 61 7.24 8.03 1.42
N LYS A 62 8.45 8.03 2.00
CA LYS A 62 9.18 9.28 2.28
C LYS A 62 9.52 10.05 1.02
N ARG A 63 10.04 9.38 0.00
CA ARG A 63 10.41 10.01 -1.29
C ARG A 63 9.20 10.63 -1.99
N MET A 64 8.03 10.03 -1.85
CA MET A 64 6.79 10.45 -2.52
C MET A 64 5.84 11.24 -1.60
N CYS A 65 6.29 11.61 -0.40
CA CYS A 65 5.50 12.32 0.60
C CYS A 65 4.14 11.65 0.89
N ILE A 66 4.11 10.32 0.91
CA ILE A 66 2.93 9.53 1.27
C ILE A 66 2.94 9.33 2.78
N THR A 67 1.83 9.61 3.44
CA THR A 67 1.63 9.29 4.86
C THR A 67 1.09 7.88 5.02
N TRP A 68 1.44 7.20 6.11
CA TRP A 68 0.92 5.89 6.47
C TRP A 68 0.75 5.83 7.99
N GLU A 69 -0.19 5.03 8.47
CA GLU A 69 -0.39 4.76 9.90
C GLU A 69 0.45 3.58 10.35
N GLU A 70 0.48 2.52 9.54
CA GLU A 70 1.09 1.24 9.91
C GLU A 70 1.58 0.50 8.67
N ILE A 71 2.65 -0.30 8.85
CA ILE A 71 3.12 -1.30 7.90
C ILE A 71 3.22 -2.62 8.63
N LEU A 72 2.63 -3.67 8.06
CA LEU A 72 2.62 -5.01 8.65
C LEU A 72 3.23 -6.01 7.67
N SER A 73 4.21 -6.78 8.12
CA SER A 73 4.61 -8.01 7.42
C SER A 73 3.52 -9.07 7.63
N VAL A 74 3.07 -9.69 6.53
CA VAL A 74 1.96 -10.65 6.57
C VAL A 74 2.26 -11.91 5.78
N GLU A 75 1.56 -12.99 6.12
CA GLU A 75 1.50 -14.21 5.32
C GLU A 75 0.13 -14.34 4.65
N GLU A 76 0.13 -14.71 3.37
CA GLU A 76 -1.11 -14.96 2.65
C GLU A 76 -1.64 -16.37 2.96
N ILE A 77 -2.86 -16.41 3.50
CA ILE A 77 -3.61 -17.64 3.73
C ILE A 77 -4.85 -17.62 2.83
N LEU A 78 -4.84 -18.45 1.79
CA LEU A 78 -5.97 -18.61 0.88
C LEU A 78 -6.89 -19.75 1.35
N PRO A 79 -8.21 -19.54 1.46
CA PRO A 79 -9.15 -20.61 1.84
C PRO A 79 -9.09 -21.83 0.92
N MET A 80 -8.72 -21.64 -0.35
CA MET A 80 -8.57 -22.72 -1.33
C MET A 80 -7.51 -23.76 -0.94
N ARG A 81 -6.56 -23.42 -0.05
CA ARG A 81 -5.55 -24.38 0.46
C ARG A 81 -6.13 -25.45 1.38
N TRP A 82 -7.39 -25.31 1.80
CA TRP A 82 -8.06 -26.17 2.79
C TRP A 82 -9.31 -26.86 2.23
N ARG A 83 -9.50 -26.84 0.91
CA ARG A 83 -10.63 -27.45 0.22
C ARG A 83 -10.18 -28.63 -0.63
#